data_AF-A0ABD5E339-F1
#
_entry.id   AF-A0ABD5E339-F1
#
_cell.length_a   1.000
_cell.length_b   1.000
_cell.length_c   1.000
_cell.angle_alpha   90.00
_cell.angle_beta   90.00
_cell.angle_gamma   90.00
#
_symmetry.space_group_name_H-M   'P 1'
#
loop_
_entity.id
_entity.type
_entity.pdbx_description
1 polymer ?
#
loop_
_entity_poly.entity_id
_entity_poly.type
_entity_poly.pdbx_seq_one_letter_code
_entity_poly.pdbx_strand_id
1 'polypeptide(L)'
;MRRTFTWHAGPALVCGASLVALGLCAGLPFGRWTAGAGWLVAAGFAAALPTGAAALLRCLWAGVDRSTLWASFRCLPRAARLSCAGLLLTGVLVTGTAFAGFAGLQDAKAEAGGGYSALDTRTKDRVRISRERYEEVRAAERRGFLALPGTLLVVSGALVLTLGEWDGAGAGRTPATRDRRGAA
;
A
#
# COMPACT_ATOMS: atom_id res chain seq x y z
N MET A 1 14.38 18.02 -1.20
CA MET A 1 13.99 17.03 -0.17
C MET A 1 14.47 17.40 1.23
N ARG A 2 13.55 17.86 2.10
CA ARG A 2 13.80 17.94 3.56
C ARG A 2 14.04 16.53 4.12
N ARG A 3 15.14 16.33 4.86
CA ARG A 3 15.51 15.03 5.48
C ARG A 3 14.38 14.38 6.28
N THR A 4 13.48 15.18 6.87
CA THR A 4 12.34 14.72 7.67
C THR A 4 11.32 13.93 6.84
N PHE A 5 11.08 14.28 5.58
CA PHE A 5 10.11 13.57 4.73
C PHE A 5 10.63 12.22 4.25
N THR A 6 11.92 12.13 3.94
CA THR A 6 12.58 10.85 3.60
C THR A 6 12.61 9.88 4.77
N TRP A 7 12.71 10.38 6.01
CA TRP A 7 12.64 9.55 7.23
C TRP A 7 11.26 8.93 7.46
N HIS A 8 10.18 9.58 7.02
CA HIS A 8 8.82 9.06 7.15
C HIS A 8 8.36 8.24 5.94
N ALA A 9 8.79 8.60 4.74
CA ALA A 9 8.44 7.86 3.52
C ALA A 9 9.27 6.58 3.33
N GLY A 10 10.53 6.59 3.74
CA GLY A 10 11.44 5.45 3.58
C GLY A 10 10.91 4.16 4.22
N PRO A 11 10.55 4.16 5.51
CA PRO A 11 10.00 2.98 6.18
C PRO A 11 8.72 2.47 5.51
N ALA A 12 7.81 3.38 5.12
CA ALA A 12 6.58 3.00 4.43
C ALA A 12 6.86 2.32 3.07
N LEU A 13 7.82 2.82 2.31
CA LEU A 13 8.22 2.22 1.03
C LEU A 13 8.96 0.89 1.20
N VAL A 14 9.84 0.78 2.20
CA VAL A 14 10.55 -0.48 2.49
C VAL A 14 9.58 -1.56 2.97
N CYS A 15 8.68 -1.23 3.90
CA CYS A 15 7.65 -2.15 4.38
C CYS A 15 6.66 -2.52 3.26
N GLY A 16 6.23 -1.54 2.46
CA GLY A 16 5.36 -1.76 1.31
C GLY A 16 5.98 -2.66 0.25
N ALA A 17 7.25 -2.40 -0.12
CA ALA A 17 8.00 -3.23 -1.06
C ALA A 17 8.19 -4.66 -0.54
N SER A 18 8.48 -4.82 0.75
CA SER A 18 8.62 -6.12 1.40
C SER A 18 7.33 -6.93 1.35
N LEU A 19 6.18 -6.29 1.62
CA LEU A 19 4.87 -6.94 1.55
C LEU A 19 4.46 -7.31 0.11
N VAL A 20 4.74 -6.45 -0.87
CA VAL A 20 4.50 -6.75 -2.29
C VAL A 20 5.39 -7.93 -2.74
N ALA A 21 6.66 -7.94 -2.33
CA ALA A 21 7.58 -9.05 -2.61
C ALA A 21 7.12 -10.36 -1.95
N LEU A 22 6.64 -10.31 -0.70
CA LEU A 22 6.05 -11.47 -0.02
C LEU A 22 4.78 -11.95 -0.71
N GLY A 23 3.93 -11.04 -1.20
CA GLY A 23 2.76 -11.37 -2.01
C GLY A 23 3.13 -12.09 -3.31
N LEU A 24 4.17 -11.61 -4.02
CA LEU A 24 4.74 -12.31 -5.17
C LEU A 24 5.23 -13.72 -4.83
N CYS A 25 6.03 -13.84 -3.78
CA CYS A 25 6.59 -15.12 -3.34
C CYS A 25 5.53 -16.10 -2.83
N ALA A 26 4.41 -15.60 -2.27
CA ALA A 26 3.30 -16.44 -1.83
C ALA A 26 2.62 -17.18 -2.99
N GLY A 27 2.72 -16.68 -4.22
CA GLY A 27 2.23 -17.35 -5.43
C GLY A 27 3.19 -18.40 -6.00
N LEU A 28 4.39 -18.56 -5.44
CA LEU A 28 5.38 -19.53 -5.89
C LEU A 28 5.28 -20.84 -5.09
N PRO A 29 5.73 -21.99 -5.64
CA PRO A 29 5.72 -23.29 -4.95
C PRO A 29 6.52 -23.33 -3.63
N PHE A 30 7.35 -22.31 -3.36
CA PHE A 30 8.09 -22.12 -2.10
C PHE A 30 7.37 -21.19 -1.09
N GLY A 31 6.27 -20.54 -1.49
CA GLY A 31 5.51 -19.58 -0.69
C GLY A 31 4.80 -20.17 0.54
N ARG A 32 4.89 -21.49 0.75
CA ARG A 32 4.29 -22.21 1.89
C ARG A 32 4.74 -21.68 3.25
N TRP A 33 5.94 -21.10 3.39
CA TRP A 33 6.41 -20.48 4.63
C TRP A 33 5.58 -19.28 5.10
N THR A 34 4.76 -18.69 4.23
CA THR A 34 3.82 -17.63 4.63
C THR A 34 2.55 -18.21 5.27
N ALA A 35 2.50 -19.54 5.47
CA ALA A 35 1.35 -20.24 6.06
C ALA A 35 1.30 -20.02 7.55
N GLY A 36 0.35 -19.20 7.98
CA GLY A 36 0.24 -18.74 9.37
C GLY A 36 0.70 -17.31 9.57
N ALA A 37 1.21 -16.63 8.53
CA ALA A 37 1.64 -15.24 8.63
C ALA A 37 0.47 -14.23 8.55
N GLY A 38 -0.71 -14.59 9.07
CA GLY A 38 -1.86 -13.67 9.15
C GLY A 38 -1.55 -12.42 9.99
N TRP A 39 -0.60 -12.54 10.93
CA TRP A 39 -0.08 -11.42 11.70
C TRP A 39 0.66 -10.39 10.83
N LEU A 40 1.33 -10.80 9.75
CA LEU A 40 1.99 -9.88 8.81
C LEU A 40 0.96 -9.04 8.04
N VAL A 41 -0.16 -9.67 7.68
CA VAL A 41 -1.29 -8.97 7.05
C VAL A 41 -1.87 -7.95 8.03
N ALA A 42 -2.16 -8.37 9.26
CA ALA A 42 -2.69 -7.49 10.31
C ALA A 42 -1.73 -6.33 10.63
N ALA A 43 -0.43 -6.62 10.80
CA ALA A 43 0.60 -5.60 11.03
C ALA A 43 0.74 -4.67 9.82
N GLY A 44 0.65 -5.20 8.61
CA GLY A 44 0.65 -4.44 7.36
C GLY A 44 -0.50 -3.43 7.32
N PHE A 45 -1.74 -3.86 7.62
CA PHE A 45 -2.89 -2.96 7.71
C PHE A 45 -2.78 -1.96 8.86
N ALA A 46 -2.30 -2.40 10.03
CA ALA A 46 -2.07 -1.53 11.18
C ALA A 46 -1.05 -0.42 10.89
N ALA A 47 -0.08 -0.67 10.01
CA ALA A 47 0.86 0.35 9.54
C ALA A 47 0.30 1.17 8.36
N ALA A 48 -0.38 0.52 7.41
CA ALA A 48 -0.88 1.15 6.20
C ALA A 48 -1.99 2.16 6.50
N LEU A 49 -2.95 1.82 7.36
CA LEU A 49 -4.13 2.65 7.62
C LEU A 49 -3.76 3.99 8.27
N PRO A 50 -2.97 4.07 9.36
CA PRO A 50 -2.58 5.35 9.95
C PRO A 50 -1.69 6.16 9.00
N THR A 51 -0.77 5.50 8.29
CA THR A 51 0.16 6.19 7.37
C THR A 51 -0.59 6.79 6.18
N GLY A 52 -1.50 6.01 5.59
CA GLY A 52 -2.35 6.46 4.49
C GLY A 52 -3.33 7.53 4.92
N ALA A 53 -4.00 7.36 6.06
CA ALA A 53 -4.89 8.37 6.63
C ALA A 53 -4.15 9.68 6.89
N ALA A 54 -2.96 9.64 7.48
CA ALA A 54 -2.16 10.84 7.75
C ALA A 54 -1.65 11.51 6.46
N ALA A 55 -1.35 10.75 5.41
CA ALA A 55 -0.96 11.29 4.11
C ALA A 55 -2.15 11.96 3.40
N LEU A 56 -3.30 11.28 3.36
CA LEU A 56 -4.53 11.81 2.79
C LEU A 56 -5.03 13.05 3.54
N LEU A 57 -5.00 13.02 4.88
CA LEU A 57 -5.40 14.16 5.70
C LEU A 57 -4.50 15.37 5.41
N ARG A 58 -3.19 15.16 5.23
CA ARG A 58 -2.28 16.23 4.80
C ARG A 58 -2.62 16.77 3.41
N CYS A 59 -2.92 15.90 2.43
CA CYS A 59 -3.36 16.37 1.10
C CYS A 59 -4.64 17.19 1.18
N LEU A 60 -5.64 16.73 1.94
CA LEU A 60 -6.94 17.39 2.10
C LEU A 60 -6.81 18.72 2.81
N TRP A 61 -6.07 18.77 3.93
CA TRP A 61 -5.83 20.00 4.68
C TRP A 61 -5.04 21.03 3.90
N ALA A 62 -4.11 20.58 3.07
CA ALA A 62 -3.31 21.44 2.22
C ALA A 62 -4.01 21.89 0.93
N GLY A 63 -5.21 21.36 0.62
CA GLY A 63 -5.94 21.69 -0.60
C GLY A 63 -5.16 21.37 -1.88
N VAL A 64 -4.35 20.31 -1.89
CA VAL A 64 -3.46 20.01 -3.03
C VAL A 64 -4.25 19.36 -4.16
N ASP A 65 -4.32 20.04 -5.29
CA ASP A 65 -4.93 19.49 -6.50
C ASP A 65 -4.10 18.35 -7.10
N ARG A 66 -4.78 17.45 -7.82
CA ARG A 66 -4.16 16.31 -8.52
C ARG A 66 -3.07 16.75 -9.51
N SER A 67 -3.27 17.87 -10.21
CA SER A 67 -2.30 18.44 -11.14
C SER A 67 -1.00 18.83 -10.42
N THR A 68 -1.12 19.43 -9.25
CA THR A 68 -0.02 19.85 -8.38
C THR A 68 0.72 18.64 -7.81
N LEU A 69 0.01 17.62 -7.32
CA LEU A 69 0.62 16.36 -6.89
C LEU A 69 1.42 15.68 -8.02
N TRP A 70 0.86 15.68 -9.24
CA TRP A 70 1.53 15.10 -10.39
C TRP A 70 2.77 15.88 -10.82
N ALA A 71 2.72 17.22 -10.77
CA ALA A 71 3.87 18.08 -11.02
C ALA A 71 4.98 17.82 -10.00
N SER A 72 4.66 17.76 -8.71
CA SER A 72 5.62 17.43 -7.64
C SER A 72 6.20 16.03 -7.81
N PHE A 73 5.39 15.04 -8.19
CA PHE A 73 5.88 13.69 -8.53
C PHE A 73 6.87 13.70 -9.69
N ARG A 74 6.64 14.59 -10.68
CA ARG A 74 7.56 14.81 -11.80
C ARG A 74 8.79 15.63 -11.46
N CYS A 75 8.91 16.15 -10.25
CA CYS A 75 10.14 16.77 -9.76
C CYS A 75 11.03 15.78 -8.98
N LEU A 76 10.51 14.61 -8.58
CA LEU A 76 11.32 13.60 -7.89
C LEU A 76 12.50 13.08 -8.73
N PRO A 77 13.61 12.66 -8.10
CA PRO A 77 14.71 11.98 -8.78
C PRO A 77 14.21 10.82 -9.64
N ARG A 78 14.77 10.65 -10.85
CA ARG A 78 14.35 9.59 -11.79
C ARG A 78 14.32 8.20 -11.13
N ALA A 79 15.31 7.88 -10.31
CA ALA A 79 15.37 6.61 -9.58
C ALA A 79 14.17 6.42 -8.64
N ALA A 80 13.85 7.42 -7.80
CA ALA A 80 12.72 7.34 -6.88
C ALA A 80 11.38 7.21 -7.63
N ARG A 81 11.24 7.94 -8.75
CA ARG A 81 10.04 7.88 -9.59
C ARG A 81 9.83 6.52 -10.23
N LEU A 82 10.89 5.95 -10.82
CA LEU A 82 10.84 4.62 -11.44
C LEU A 82 10.60 3.53 -10.40
N SER A 83 11.24 3.60 -9.23
CA SER A 83 11.00 2.66 -8.14
C SER A 83 9.56 2.73 -7.63
N CYS A 84 9.01 3.92 -7.41
CA CYS A 84 7.61 4.08 -6.99
C CYS A 84 6.65 3.56 -8.07
N ALA A 85 6.85 3.94 -9.34
CA ALA A 85 6.00 3.49 -10.43
C ALA A 85 6.06 1.97 -10.61
N GLY A 86 7.25 1.37 -10.55
CA GLY A 86 7.44 -0.07 -10.63
C GLY A 86 6.79 -0.81 -9.46
N LEU A 87 6.96 -0.32 -8.23
CA LEU A 87 6.32 -0.90 -7.04
C LEU A 87 4.80 -0.80 -7.09
N LEU A 88 4.25 0.33 -7.53
CA LEU A 88 2.82 0.52 -7.70
C LEU A 88 2.25 -0.41 -8.77
N LEU A 89 2.89 -0.47 -9.94
CA LEU A 89 2.47 -1.35 -11.03
C LEU A 89 2.49 -2.81 -10.57
N THR A 90 3.58 -3.22 -9.93
CA THR A 90 3.75 -4.59 -9.42
C THR A 90 2.71 -4.90 -8.36
N GLY A 91 2.51 -4.00 -7.40
CA GLY A 91 1.51 -4.14 -6.35
C GLY A 91 0.10 -4.29 -6.92
N VAL A 92 -0.28 -3.44 -7.88
CA VAL A 92 -1.59 -3.48 -8.53
C VAL A 92 -1.78 -4.77 -9.32
N LEU A 93 -0.75 -5.23 -10.05
CA LEU A 93 -0.82 -6.49 -10.80
C LEU A 93 -0.99 -7.69 -9.87
N VAL A 94 -0.19 -7.78 -8.80
CA VAL A 94 -0.24 -8.89 -7.85
C VAL A 94 -1.56 -8.91 -7.10
N THR A 95 -2.05 -7.74 -6.69
CA THR A 95 -3.35 -7.60 -6.04
C THR A 95 -4.46 -7.96 -7.02
N GLY A 96 -4.54 -7.29 -8.17
CA GLY A 96 -5.59 -7.50 -9.16
C GLY A 96 -5.71 -8.96 -9.62
N THR A 97 -4.58 -9.63 -9.89
CA THR A 97 -4.58 -11.04 -10.29
C THR A 97 -5.00 -11.98 -9.16
N ALA A 98 -4.61 -11.70 -7.91
CA ALA A 98 -5.06 -12.48 -6.75
C ALA A 98 -6.58 -12.36 -6.54
N PHE A 99 -7.13 -11.15 -6.64
CA PHE A 99 -8.56 -10.90 -6.49
C PHE A 99 -9.38 -11.46 -7.66
N ALA A 100 -8.87 -11.40 -8.89
CA ALA A 100 -9.48 -12.06 -10.05
C ALA A 100 -9.53 -13.59 -9.88
N GLY A 101 -8.52 -14.17 -9.22
CA GLY A 101 -8.45 -15.59 -8.91
C GLY A 101 -9.50 -16.09 -7.94
N PHE A 102 -10.20 -15.22 -7.21
CA PHE A 102 -11.28 -15.62 -6.30
C PHE A 102 -12.46 -16.26 -7.03
N ALA A 103 -12.75 -15.88 -8.28
CA ALA A 103 -13.90 -16.38 -9.03
C ALA A 103 -15.24 -16.36 -8.24
N GLY A 104 -15.35 -15.46 -7.25
CA GLY A 104 -16.50 -15.38 -6.33
C GLY A 104 -16.34 -16.13 -5.00
N LEU A 105 -15.32 -16.96 -4.81
CA LEU A 105 -15.07 -17.74 -3.59
C LEU A 105 -13.99 -17.09 -2.71
N GLN A 106 -14.26 -16.98 -1.41
CA GLN A 106 -13.37 -16.45 -0.35
C GLN A 106 -13.56 -17.24 0.96
N ASP A 107 -12.82 -16.90 2.01
CA ASP A 107 -12.80 -17.50 3.36
C ASP A 107 -12.76 -19.04 3.35
N ALA A 108 -11.79 -19.59 2.60
CA ALA A 108 -11.63 -21.04 2.47
C ALA A 108 -11.23 -21.68 3.80
N LYS A 109 -12.08 -22.54 4.36
CA LYS A 109 -11.86 -23.26 5.62
C LYS A 109 -11.92 -24.78 5.44
N ALA A 110 -11.08 -25.46 6.21
CA ALA A 110 -11.25 -26.89 6.46
C ALA A 110 -12.31 -27.07 7.55
N GLU A 111 -13.30 -27.91 7.29
CA GLU A 111 -14.35 -28.26 8.25
C GLU A 111 -13.88 -29.37 9.18
N ALA A 112 -14.37 -29.36 10.42
CA ALA A 112 -14.00 -30.35 11.43
C ALA A 112 -14.33 -31.81 11.02
N GLY A 113 -15.23 -32.00 10.04
CA GLY A 113 -15.62 -33.30 9.47
C GLY A 113 -14.85 -33.73 8.22
N GLY A 114 -13.69 -33.14 7.90
CA GLY A 114 -12.86 -33.54 6.76
C GLY A 114 -13.32 -33.01 5.40
N GLY A 115 -14.25 -32.05 5.39
CA GLY A 115 -14.65 -31.30 4.19
C GLY A 115 -13.90 -29.99 4.03
N TYR A 116 -13.99 -29.39 2.84
CA TYR A 116 -13.52 -28.03 2.60
C TYR A 116 -14.70 -27.17 2.18
N SER A 117 -14.79 -25.95 2.71
CA SER A 117 -15.82 -24.97 2.34
C SER A 117 -15.23 -23.60 2.10
N ALA A 118 -15.86 -22.82 1.23
CA ALA A 118 -15.54 -21.42 0.97
C ALA A 118 -16.84 -20.61 0.92
N LEU A 119 -16.74 -19.35 1.32
CA LEU A 119 -17.81 -18.36 1.19
C LEU A 119 -17.91 -17.90 -0.26
N ASP A 120 -19.06 -18.11 -0.89
CA ASP A 120 -19.40 -17.47 -2.15
C ASP A 120 -19.85 -16.03 -1.87
N THR A 121 -19.05 -15.08 -2.34
CA THR A 121 -19.28 -13.63 -2.19
C THR A 121 -20.51 -13.13 -2.95
N ARG A 122 -21.00 -13.85 -3.95
CA ARG A 122 -22.19 -13.46 -4.73
C ARG A 122 -23.47 -13.80 -4.00
N THR A 123 -23.55 -15.01 -3.47
CA THR A 123 -24.71 -15.54 -2.75
C THR A 123 -24.63 -15.28 -1.25
N LYS A 124 -23.45 -14.89 -0.75
CA LYS A 124 -23.10 -14.75 0.68
C LYS A 124 -23.27 -16.06 1.46
N ASP A 125 -23.22 -17.19 0.79
CA ASP A 125 -23.41 -18.51 1.39
C ASP A 125 -22.12 -19.34 1.37
N ARG A 126 -21.99 -20.31 2.29
CA ARG A 126 -20.84 -21.21 2.34
C ARG A 126 -21.10 -22.44 1.47
N VAL A 127 -20.27 -22.59 0.45
CA VAL A 127 -20.34 -23.71 -0.50
C VAL A 127 -19.24 -24.70 -0.19
N ARG A 128 -19.57 -26.00 -0.20
CA ARG A 128 -18.60 -27.08 -0.07
C ARG A 128 -17.81 -27.22 -1.36
N ILE A 129 -16.50 -27.27 -1.27
CA ILE A 129 -15.58 -27.28 -2.40
C ILE A 129 -14.64 -28.50 -2.35
N SER A 130 -14.07 -28.85 -3.51
CA SER A 130 -13.03 -29.87 -3.58
C SER A 130 -11.74 -29.38 -2.92
N ARG A 131 -10.86 -30.33 -2.56
CA ARG A 131 -9.55 -30.02 -1.98
C ARG A 131 -8.68 -29.17 -2.90
N GLU A 132 -8.65 -29.49 -4.19
CA GLU A 132 -7.88 -28.73 -5.19
C GLU A 132 -8.35 -27.27 -5.24
N ARG A 133 -9.68 -27.06 -5.26
CA ARG A 133 -10.25 -25.73 -5.26
C ARG A 133 -9.97 -24.98 -3.96
N TYR A 134 -9.97 -25.67 -2.84
CA TYR A 134 -9.57 -25.11 -1.55
C TYR A 134 -8.13 -24.59 -1.60
N GLU A 135 -7.18 -25.37 -2.11
CA GLU A 135 -5.77 -24.98 -2.19
C GLU A 135 -5.57 -23.77 -3.12
N GLU A 136 -6.26 -23.72 -4.25
CA GLU A 136 -6.24 -22.59 -5.20
C GLU A 136 -6.78 -21.30 -4.56
N VAL A 137 -7.97 -21.35 -3.95
CA VAL A 137 -8.59 -20.19 -3.31
C VAL A 137 -7.70 -19.70 -2.17
N ARG A 138 -7.18 -20.61 -1.34
CA ARG A 138 -6.36 -20.26 -0.17
C ARG A 138 -4.99 -19.67 -0.56
N ALA A 139 -4.43 -20.09 -1.70
CA ALA A 139 -3.24 -19.49 -2.28
C ALA A 139 -3.53 -18.08 -2.84
N ALA A 140 -4.64 -17.92 -3.57
CA ALA A 140 -5.08 -16.62 -4.08
C ALA A 140 -5.36 -15.63 -2.93
N GLU A 141 -6.01 -16.08 -1.86
CA GLU A 141 -6.35 -15.24 -0.70
C GLU A 141 -5.11 -14.71 -0.04
N ARG A 142 -4.16 -15.59 0.24
CA ARG A 142 -2.89 -15.21 0.82
C ARG A 142 -2.12 -14.21 -0.05
N ARG A 143 -2.11 -14.43 -1.36
CA ARG A 143 -1.46 -13.52 -2.31
C ARG A 143 -2.10 -12.13 -2.26
N GLY A 144 -3.43 -12.08 -2.26
CA GLY A 144 -4.19 -10.83 -2.20
C GLY A 144 -4.04 -10.11 -0.85
N PHE A 145 -4.20 -10.83 0.26
CA PHE A 145 -4.13 -10.26 1.61
C PHE A 145 -2.73 -9.80 2.01
N LEU A 146 -1.65 -10.36 1.45
CA LEU A 146 -0.29 -9.84 1.64
C LEU A 146 0.01 -8.65 0.73
N ALA A 147 -0.41 -8.72 -0.54
CA ALA A 147 -0.11 -7.67 -1.51
C ALA A 147 -0.88 -6.37 -1.22
N LEU A 148 -2.16 -6.47 -0.82
CA LEU A 148 -3.04 -5.33 -0.60
C LEU A 148 -2.50 -4.28 0.41
N PRO A 149 -2.15 -4.63 1.67
CA PRO A 149 -1.57 -3.66 2.60
C PRO A 149 -0.21 -3.12 2.11
N GLY A 150 0.57 -3.95 1.41
CA GLY A 150 1.81 -3.53 0.76
C GLY A 150 1.59 -2.44 -0.29
N THR A 151 0.57 -2.60 -1.15
CA THR A 151 0.22 -1.58 -2.15
C THR A 151 -0.22 -0.27 -1.51
N LEU A 152 -1.04 -0.33 -0.45
CA LEU A 152 -1.49 0.85 0.28
C LEU A 152 -0.31 1.60 0.91
N LEU A 153 0.66 0.88 1.47
CA LEU A 153 1.89 1.46 2.01
C LEU A 153 2.74 2.13 0.92
N VAL A 154 2.88 1.51 -0.26
CA VAL A 154 3.59 2.11 -1.40
C VAL A 154 2.89 3.38 -1.88
N VAL A 155 1.56 3.37 -2.01
CA VAL A 155 0.76 4.56 -2.37
C VAL A 155 0.96 5.67 -1.33
N SER A 156 0.89 5.32 -0.05
CA SER A 156 1.05 6.28 1.06
C SER A 156 2.46 6.87 1.08
N GLY A 157 3.49 6.04 0.91
CA GLY A 157 4.89 6.48 0.84
C GLY A 157 5.17 7.39 -0.36
N ALA A 158 4.61 7.06 -1.52
CA ALA A 158 4.69 7.91 -2.71
C ALA A 158 4.01 9.27 -2.48
N LEU A 159 2.82 9.29 -1.85
CA LEU A 159 2.13 10.52 -1.47
C LEU A 159 2.97 11.39 -0.52
N VAL A 160 3.56 10.80 0.52
CA VAL A 160 4.42 11.52 1.47
C VAL A 160 5.65 12.11 0.76
N LEU A 161 6.25 11.38 -0.17
CA LEU A 161 7.35 11.91 -0.99
C LEU A 161 6.91 13.08 -1.88
N THR A 162 5.74 12.98 -2.53
CA THR A 162 5.22 14.06 -3.38
C THR A 162 4.88 15.31 -2.59
N LEU A 163 4.32 15.14 -1.39
CA LEU A 163 4.03 16.25 -0.48
C LEU A 163 5.31 16.88 0.10
N GLY A 164 6.37 16.09 0.32
CA GLY A 164 7.65 16.61 0.81
C GLY A 164 8.42 17.48 -0.19
N GLU A 165 8.09 17.35 -1.48
CA GLU A 165 8.57 18.23 -2.55
C GLU A 165 7.60 19.38 -2.85
N TRP A 166 6.36 19.31 -2.34
CA TRP A 166 5.42 20.42 -2.40
C TRP A 166 5.77 21.44 -1.32
N ASP A 167 6.62 22.41 -1.67
CA ASP A 167 6.73 23.64 -0.91
C ASP A 167 5.36 24.33 -0.94
N GLY A 168 4.76 24.53 0.23
CA GLY A 168 3.61 25.41 0.39
C GLY A 168 4.00 26.82 -0.04
N ALA A 169 3.85 27.13 -1.32
CA ALA A 169 3.93 28.48 -1.84
C ALA A 169 2.72 29.27 -1.32
N GLY A 170 2.77 29.73 -0.07
CA GLY A 170 1.87 30.77 0.44
C GLY A 170 1.56 30.76 1.94
N ALA A 171 1.62 29.63 2.65
CA ALA A 171 1.18 29.58 4.04
C ALA A 171 2.37 29.61 5.02
N GLY A 172 2.92 30.79 5.27
CA GLY A 172 3.82 31.01 6.43
C GLY A 172 5.13 31.76 6.20
N ARG A 173 5.35 32.38 5.04
CA ARG A 173 6.27 33.53 4.99
C ARG A 173 5.52 34.75 5.51
N THR A 174 5.46 34.90 6.83
CA THR A 174 5.38 36.23 7.42
C THR A 174 6.47 37.06 6.75
N PRO A 175 6.14 38.19 6.09
CA PRO A 175 7.17 39.07 5.59
C PRO A 175 7.99 39.51 6.80
N ALA A 176 9.27 39.18 6.80
CA ALA A 176 10.22 39.74 7.71
C ALA A 176 10.13 41.27 7.56
N THR A 177 9.45 41.92 8.49
CA THR A 177 9.70 43.33 8.83
C THR A 177 11.12 43.40 9.36
N ARG A 178 12.09 43.37 8.44
CA ARG A 178 13.46 43.73 8.74
C ARG A 178 13.48 45.24 8.85
N ASP A 179 13.29 45.65 10.09
CA ASP A 179 13.69 46.93 10.65
C ASP A 179 15.01 47.40 9.99
N ARG A 180 14.93 48.50 9.24
CA ARG A 180 16.07 49.33 8.88
C ARG A 180 15.87 50.70 9.51
N ARG A 181 16.00 50.75 10.84
CA ARG A 181 16.50 51.95 11.52
C ARG A 181 18.03 51.93 11.53
N GLY A 182 18.60 52.95 10.89
CA GLY A 182 19.81 53.68 11.30
C GLY A 182 21.16 52.96 11.28
N ALA A 183 22.04 53.37 10.36
CA ALA A 183 23.42 53.78 10.67
C ALA A 183 24.15 54.19 9.37
N ALA A 184 24.20 55.50 9.11
CA ALA A 184 25.36 56.27 8.65
C ALA A 184 24.87 57.70 8.37
#